data_AF-A0A271IU09-F1
#
_entry.id   AF-A0A271IU09-F1
#
_cell.length_a   1.000
_cell.length_b   1.000
_cell.length_c   1.000
_cell.angle_alpha   90.00
_cell.angle_beta   90.00
_cell.angle_gamma   90.00
#
_symmetry.space_group_name_H-M   'P 1'
#
loop_
_entity.id
_entity.type
_entity.pdbx_description
1 polymer ?
#
loop_
_entity_poly.entity_id
_entity_poly.type
_entity_poly.pdbx_seq_one_letter_code
_entity_poly.pdbx_strand_id
1 'polypeptide(L)'
;MRIAALILTLAALAACSGPRDLTPAGPSARPSARHVAALADSLAEAASTTPRRAFLERSLRRYGVTPLRDGVGRSRYQVDLGVPIVGGFIPGHHPVGRTDLVVVGTRLDGAGVAALLEAVAVLAERSRWTSQPERSLQVSFWPAGDGVRQALRSSLWPRDAIRAVVMIGPDGPAQVDGIPVVRLAPDADPLALAEALVARVLAEATYAPLPDTLATP
;
A
#
# COMPACT_ATOMS: atom_id res chain seq x y z
N MET A 1 26.74 29.85 -38.46
CA MET A 1 27.06 29.31 -37.12
C MET A 1 25.75 28.95 -36.41
N ARG A 2 25.26 27.71 -36.55
CA ARG A 2 23.96 27.26 -36.00
C ARG A 2 23.96 25.74 -35.75
N ILE A 3 24.73 25.21 -34.80
CA ILE A 3 24.57 23.81 -34.32
C ILE A 3 25.04 23.71 -32.86
N ALA A 4 24.38 24.41 -31.94
CA ALA A 4 24.64 24.23 -30.49
C ALA A 4 23.37 24.16 -29.63
N ALA A 5 22.19 24.45 -30.18
CA ALA A 5 20.95 24.55 -29.41
C ALA A 5 20.08 23.27 -29.43
N LEU A 6 20.48 22.21 -30.15
CA LEU A 6 19.61 21.03 -30.35
C LEU A 6 19.89 19.85 -29.40
N ILE A 7 21.02 19.85 -28.67
CA ILE A 7 21.43 18.71 -27.84
C ILE A 7 20.96 18.86 -26.38
N LEU A 8 20.70 20.08 -25.89
CA LEU A 8 20.25 20.29 -24.52
C LEU A 8 18.78 19.93 -24.25
N THR A 9 17.95 19.82 -25.29
CA THR A 9 16.52 19.52 -25.13
C THR A 9 16.21 18.03 -25.07
N LEU A 10 17.11 17.15 -25.51
CA LEU A 10 16.92 15.69 -25.41
C LEU A 10 17.26 15.14 -24.01
N ALA A 11 18.15 15.79 -23.26
CA ALA A 11 18.50 15.35 -21.90
C ALA A 11 17.36 15.62 -20.89
N ALA A 12 16.52 16.64 -21.13
CA ALA A 12 15.40 16.97 -20.26
C ALA A 12 14.19 16.02 -20.43
N LEU A 13 14.02 15.38 -21.58
CA LEU A 13 12.98 14.35 -21.76
C LEU A 13 13.36 12.97 -21.21
N ALA A 14 14.65 12.68 -21.06
CA ALA A 14 15.12 11.45 -20.43
C ALA A 14 14.97 11.46 -18.89
N ALA A 15 14.89 12.65 -18.27
CA ALA A 15 14.72 12.80 -16.82
C ALA A 15 13.26 12.69 -16.34
N CYS A 16 12.28 12.73 -17.26
CA CYS A 16 10.86 12.58 -16.94
C CYS A 16 10.38 11.13 -16.90
N SER A 17 11.25 10.18 -17.22
CA SER A 17 11.04 8.75 -17.02
C SER A 17 12.13 8.22 -16.08
N GLY A 18 11.94 8.42 -14.78
CA GLY A 18 12.70 7.67 -13.78
C GLY A 18 12.70 6.18 -14.13
N PRO A 19 13.76 5.43 -13.77
CA PRO A 19 13.95 4.06 -14.23
C PRO A 19 12.64 3.26 -14.12
N ARG A 20 12.19 2.74 -15.26
CA ARG A 20 11.21 1.66 -15.32
C ARG A 20 11.90 0.35 -14.93
N ASP A 21 12.56 0.34 -13.78
CA ASP A 21 12.97 -0.92 -13.15
C ASP A 21 11.82 -1.35 -12.26
N LEU A 22 10.81 -1.83 -12.97
CA LEU A 22 9.56 -2.32 -12.42
C LEU A 22 9.87 -3.59 -11.61
N THR A 23 9.25 -3.71 -10.45
CA THR A 23 8.93 -5.00 -9.83
C THR A 23 8.59 -6.01 -10.96
N PRO A 24 9.15 -7.23 -10.95
CA PRO A 24 8.90 -8.19 -12.02
C PRO A 24 7.40 -8.33 -12.29
N ALA A 25 7.02 -8.11 -13.55
CA ALA A 25 5.62 -8.13 -13.98
C ALA A 25 5.07 -9.56 -14.03
N GLY A 26 3.75 -9.70 -13.86
CA GLY A 26 3.06 -10.99 -13.99
C GLY A 26 2.75 -11.70 -12.67
N PRO A 27 2.27 -12.95 -12.74
CA PRO A 27 1.67 -13.66 -11.60
C PRO A 27 2.66 -14.03 -10.50
N SER A 28 3.96 -14.05 -10.81
CA SER A 28 5.03 -14.38 -9.89
C SER A 28 5.80 -13.17 -9.37
N ALA A 29 5.23 -11.95 -9.47
CA ALA A 29 5.86 -10.73 -8.96
C ALA A 29 6.37 -10.90 -7.52
N ARG A 30 7.59 -10.45 -7.26
CA ARG A 30 8.29 -10.52 -5.96
C ARG A 30 8.97 -9.18 -5.65
N PRO A 31 9.18 -8.86 -4.36
CA PRO A 31 9.98 -7.71 -3.96
C PRO A 31 11.36 -7.68 -4.61
N SER A 32 11.83 -6.47 -4.96
CA SER A 32 13.11 -6.23 -5.62
C SER A 32 14.02 -5.33 -4.79
N ALA A 33 15.23 -5.82 -4.47
CA ALA A 33 16.25 -5.05 -3.74
C ALA A 33 16.56 -3.70 -4.39
N ARG A 34 16.66 -3.68 -5.73
CA ARG A 34 16.96 -2.47 -6.51
C ARG A 34 15.85 -1.43 -6.39
N HIS A 35 14.59 -1.85 -6.47
CA HIS A 35 13.47 -0.92 -6.37
C HIS A 35 13.31 -0.41 -4.94
N VAL A 36 13.49 -1.27 -3.93
CA VAL A 36 13.54 -0.89 -2.52
C VAL A 36 14.61 0.17 -2.25
N ALA A 37 15.83 -0.02 -2.78
CA ALA A 37 16.91 0.97 -2.65
C ALA A 37 16.53 2.32 -3.31
N ALA A 38 16.01 2.29 -4.54
CA ALA A 38 15.59 3.51 -5.24
C ALA A 38 14.44 4.25 -4.52
N LEU A 39 13.53 3.50 -3.88
CA LEU A 39 12.47 4.07 -3.03
C LEU A 39 13.06 4.73 -1.80
N ALA A 40 14.03 4.10 -1.14
CA ALA A 40 14.72 4.67 0.02
C ALA A 40 15.43 5.98 -0.34
N ASP A 41 16.16 6.02 -1.46
CA ASP A 41 16.83 7.23 -1.96
C ASP A 41 15.82 8.36 -2.21
N SER A 42 14.73 8.05 -2.92
CA SER A 42 13.67 9.03 -3.21
C SER A 42 12.99 9.58 -1.95
N LEU A 43 12.85 8.74 -0.92
CA LEU A 43 12.26 9.14 0.37
C LEU A 43 13.24 9.98 1.21
N ALA A 44 14.55 9.77 1.06
CA ALA A 44 15.58 10.59 1.67
C ALA A 44 15.62 12.00 1.04
N GLU A 45 15.46 12.10 -0.28
CA GLU A 45 15.32 13.39 -0.98
C GLU A 45 14.03 14.13 -0.57
N ALA A 46 12.94 13.40 -0.35
CA ALA A 46 11.66 13.94 0.13
C ALA A 46 11.65 14.14 1.66
N ALA A 47 12.56 14.99 2.16
CA ALA A 47 12.85 15.14 3.59
C ALA A 47 11.71 15.75 4.43
N SER A 48 10.74 16.44 3.82
CA SER A 48 9.60 17.05 4.54
C SER A 48 8.26 16.41 4.18
N THR A 49 7.25 16.64 5.03
CA THR A 49 5.94 15.99 4.94
C THR A 49 5.25 16.20 3.60
N THR A 50 5.28 17.41 3.04
CA THR A 50 4.56 17.73 1.79
C THR A 50 5.15 17.03 0.54
N PRO A 51 6.47 17.14 0.25
CA PRO A 51 7.11 16.37 -0.81
C PRO A 51 6.95 14.86 -0.63
N ARG A 52 7.03 14.37 0.62
CA ARG A 52 6.84 12.95 0.91
C ARG A 52 5.43 12.48 0.58
N ARG A 53 4.39 13.20 1.00
CA ARG A 53 2.99 12.91 0.63
C ARG A 53 2.81 12.87 -0.88
N ALA A 54 3.34 13.87 -1.60
CA ALA A 54 3.27 13.92 -3.07
C ALA A 54 3.99 12.73 -3.73
N PHE A 55 5.16 12.34 -3.22
CA PHE A 55 5.89 11.16 -3.68
C PHE A 55 5.09 9.87 -3.47
N LEU A 56 4.50 9.68 -2.28
CA LEU A 56 3.66 8.51 -1.98
C LEU A 56 2.46 8.43 -2.92
N GLU A 57 1.73 9.53 -3.10
CA GLU A 57 0.58 9.55 -4.02
C GLU A 57 0.95 9.23 -5.46
N ARG A 58 2.07 9.79 -5.96
CA ARG A 58 2.56 9.49 -7.32
C ARG A 58 2.93 8.01 -7.46
N SER A 59 3.58 7.44 -6.45
CA SER A 59 3.98 6.03 -6.43
C SER A 59 2.76 5.11 -6.44
N LEU A 60 1.79 5.36 -5.56
CA LEU A 60 0.53 4.61 -5.51
C LEU A 60 -0.22 4.65 -6.85
N ARG A 61 -0.36 5.83 -7.46
CA ARG A 61 -0.99 5.97 -8.79
C ARG A 61 -0.21 5.21 -9.86
N ARG A 62 1.13 5.23 -9.85
CA ARG A 62 1.98 4.48 -10.78
C ARG A 62 1.74 2.97 -10.67
N TYR A 63 1.51 2.46 -9.47
CA TYR A 63 1.18 1.04 -9.24
C TYR A 63 -0.28 0.71 -9.55
N GLY A 64 -1.10 1.67 -9.95
CA GLY A 64 -2.53 1.48 -10.25
C GLY A 64 -3.40 1.35 -9.01
N VAL A 65 -2.93 1.80 -7.85
CA VAL A 65 -3.72 1.88 -6.63
C VAL A 65 -4.74 3.02 -6.79
N THR A 66 -6.01 2.73 -6.49
CA THR A 66 -7.07 3.75 -6.53
C THR A 66 -6.94 4.66 -5.31
N PRO A 67 -6.61 5.96 -5.45
CA PRO A 67 -6.28 6.80 -4.31
C PRO A 67 -7.48 7.04 -3.38
N LEU A 68 -7.22 7.17 -2.08
CA LEU A 68 -8.12 7.86 -1.15
C LEU A 68 -8.24 9.32 -1.61
N ARG A 69 -9.44 9.87 -1.75
CA ARG A 69 -9.62 11.29 -2.10
C ARG A 69 -10.33 12.04 -0.99
N ASP A 70 -9.80 13.23 -0.70
CA ASP A 70 -10.49 14.29 0.04
C ASP A 70 -11.74 14.70 -0.75
N GLY A 71 -12.83 14.97 -0.03
CA GLY A 71 -14.23 15.00 -0.48
C GLY A 71 -14.68 16.00 -1.54
N VAL A 72 -13.86 16.38 -2.52
CA VAL A 72 -14.27 17.25 -3.62
C VAL A 72 -14.51 16.44 -4.90
N GLY A 73 -15.75 15.95 -5.03
CA GLY A 73 -16.30 15.41 -6.27
C GLY A 73 -16.42 13.89 -6.32
N ARG A 74 -17.65 13.38 -6.24
CA ARG A 74 -18.21 12.08 -6.71
C ARG A 74 -17.24 10.88 -6.86
N SER A 75 -16.25 10.72 -5.99
CA SER A 75 -15.41 9.51 -5.94
C SER A 75 -16.12 8.48 -5.08
N ARG A 76 -16.24 7.24 -5.56
CA ARG A 76 -16.85 6.12 -4.80
C ARG A 76 -16.09 5.79 -3.51
N TYR A 77 -14.91 6.36 -3.30
CA TYR A 77 -14.04 6.10 -2.17
C TYR A 77 -13.59 7.38 -1.44
N GLN A 78 -14.57 8.12 -0.91
CA GLN A 78 -14.35 9.36 -0.17
C GLN A 78 -13.98 9.11 1.28
N VAL A 79 -12.92 9.74 1.78
CA VAL A 79 -12.63 9.79 3.22
C VAL A 79 -12.40 11.23 3.62
N ASP A 80 -13.26 11.75 4.48
CA ASP A 80 -12.98 13.00 5.17
C ASP A 80 -13.38 12.83 6.64
N LEU A 81 -12.38 12.62 7.49
CA LEU A 81 -12.53 12.47 8.94
C LEU A 81 -11.50 13.32 9.71
N GLY A 82 -10.96 14.36 9.07
CA GLY A 82 -9.98 15.26 9.69
C GLY A 82 -8.60 14.66 9.96
N VAL A 83 -8.30 13.47 9.43
CA VAL A 83 -6.98 12.82 9.56
C VAL A 83 -6.30 12.77 8.19
N PRO A 84 -5.13 13.41 8.01
CA PRO A 84 -4.49 13.53 6.70
C PRO A 84 -3.72 12.25 6.34
N ILE A 85 -4.44 11.16 6.05
CA ILE A 85 -3.88 9.89 5.58
C ILE A 85 -3.60 9.98 4.08
N VAL A 86 -2.49 9.39 3.65
CA VAL A 86 -2.21 9.11 2.23
C VAL A 86 -2.41 7.62 2.00
N GLY A 87 -3.07 7.23 0.92
CA GLY A 87 -3.36 5.82 0.71
C GLY A 87 -4.23 5.54 -0.49
N GLY A 88 -4.71 4.31 -0.58
CA GLY A 88 -5.62 3.90 -1.64
C GLY A 88 -6.00 2.43 -1.58
N PHE A 89 -6.70 1.96 -2.61
CA PHE A 89 -7.27 0.64 -2.68
C PHE A 89 -6.70 -0.21 -3.81
N ILE A 90 -6.49 -1.48 -3.50
CA ILE A 90 -6.26 -2.55 -4.47
C ILE A 90 -7.49 -3.45 -4.43
N PRO A 91 -8.23 -3.61 -5.54
CA PRO A 91 -9.44 -4.43 -5.55
C PRO A 91 -9.10 -5.91 -5.36
N GLY A 92 -9.90 -6.61 -4.56
CA GLY A 92 -9.86 -8.06 -4.46
C GLY A 92 -10.59 -8.72 -5.64
N HIS A 93 -10.15 -9.93 -5.99
CA HIS A 93 -10.66 -10.65 -7.16
C HIS A 93 -11.64 -11.78 -6.84
N HIS A 94 -11.89 -12.10 -5.57
CA HIS A 94 -12.90 -13.08 -5.19
C HIS A 94 -14.32 -12.49 -5.29
N PRO A 95 -15.34 -13.26 -5.76
CA PRO A 95 -16.73 -12.77 -5.88
C PRO A 95 -17.29 -12.20 -4.57
N VAL A 96 -16.92 -12.82 -3.44
CA VAL A 96 -17.24 -12.37 -2.07
C VAL A 96 -16.17 -11.41 -1.53
N GLY A 97 -14.97 -11.40 -2.10
CA GLY A 97 -13.83 -10.60 -1.60
C GLY A 97 -13.97 -9.08 -1.77
N ARG A 98 -15.03 -8.61 -2.44
CA ARG A 98 -15.40 -7.19 -2.50
C ARG A 98 -16.13 -6.70 -1.24
N THR A 99 -16.67 -7.61 -0.42
CA THR A 99 -17.30 -7.24 0.85
C THR A 99 -16.30 -7.14 1.99
N ASP A 100 -15.10 -7.69 1.83
CA ASP A 100 -14.10 -7.82 2.88
C ASP A 100 -12.85 -6.98 2.57
N LEU A 101 -12.21 -6.49 3.63
CA LEU A 101 -11.03 -5.63 3.54
C LEU A 101 -9.90 -6.13 4.45
N VAL A 102 -8.66 -6.06 3.95
CA VAL A 102 -7.44 -6.06 4.76
C VAL A 102 -6.81 -4.69 4.67
N VAL A 103 -6.56 -4.05 5.81
CA VAL A 103 -5.85 -2.78 5.85
C VAL A 103 -4.36 -3.07 6.00
N VAL A 104 -3.54 -2.48 5.14
CA VAL A 104 -2.07 -2.53 5.25
C VAL A 104 -1.52 -1.12 5.41
N GLY A 105 -0.56 -0.90 6.31
CA GLY A 105 -0.05 0.46 6.48
C GLY A 105 1.18 0.63 7.35
N THR A 106 1.66 1.87 7.37
CA THR A 106 2.79 2.32 8.20
C THR A 106 2.67 3.81 8.49
N ARG A 107 3.46 4.30 9.46
CA ARG A 107 3.68 5.74 9.62
C ARG A 107 4.33 6.32 8.37
N LEU A 108 3.88 7.49 7.94
CA LEU A 108 4.38 8.22 6.77
C LEU A 108 5.86 8.63 6.94
N ASP A 109 6.32 8.80 8.17
CA ASP A 109 7.71 9.09 8.53
C ASP A 109 8.49 7.86 9.01
N GLY A 110 7.88 6.67 8.99
CA GLY A 110 8.48 5.45 9.52
C GLY A 110 9.49 4.78 8.56
N ALA A 111 10.40 3.99 9.13
CA ALA A 111 11.38 3.20 8.36
C ALA A 111 10.74 2.19 7.39
N GLY A 112 9.48 1.80 7.63
CA GLY A 112 8.74 0.84 6.80
C GLY A 112 8.19 1.36 5.46
N VAL A 113 8.32 2.65 5.15
CA VAL A 113 7.66 3.24 3.98
C VAL A 113 8.13 2.64 2.65
N ALA A 114 9.45 2.45 2.48
CA ALA A 114 9.99 1.85 1.26
C ALA A 114 9.53 0.39 1.10
N ALA A 115 9.59 -0.40 2.18
CA ALA A 115 9.13 -1.78 2.20
C ALA A 115 7.63 -1.90 1.87
N LEU A 116 6.80 -1.02 2.42
CA LEU A 116 5.36 -1.00 2.11
C LEU A 116 5.10 -0.64 0.65
N LEU A 117 5.77 0.37 0.10
CA LEU A 117 5.60 0.73 -1.32
C LEU A 117 5.99 -0.43 -2.25
N GLU A 118 7.06 -1.15 -1.93
CA GLU A 118 7.45 -2.34 -2.69
C GLU A 118 6.39 -3.45 -2.59
N ALA A 119 5.93 -3.75 -1.38
CA ALA A 119 4.87 -4.73 -1.18
C ALA A 119 3.59 -4.36 -1.95
N VAL A 120 3.23 -3.08 -1.97
CA VAL A 120 2.09 -2.54 -2.71
C VAL A 120 2.28 -2.71 -4.22
N ALA A 121 3.48 -2.43 -4.75
CA ALA A 121 3.79 -2.64 -6.15
C ALA A 121 3.60 -4.12 -6.55
N VAL A 122 4.10 -5.06 -5.74
CA VAL A 122 3.93 -6.51 -5.95
C VAL A 122 2.45 -6.91 -5.89
N LEU A 123 1.72 -6.49 -4.85
CA LEU A 123 0.33 -6.88 -4.63
C LEU A 123 -0.60 -6.33 -5.72
N ALA A 124 -0.40 -5.07 -6.14
CA ALA A 124 -1.16 -4.47 -7.22
C ALA A 124 -0.83 -5.13 -8.58
N GLU A 125 0.41 -5.56 -8.79
CA GLU A 125 0.76 -6.30 -10.00
C GLU A 125 0.12 -7.69 -9.99
N ARG A 126 0.19 -8.43 -8.88
CA ARG A 126 -0.48 -9.74 -8.77
C ARG A 126 -1.99 -9.65 -8.98
N SER A 127 -2.65 -8.60 -8.49
CA SER A 127 -4.09 -8.43 -8.67
C SER A 127 -4.47 -8.29 -10.15
N ARG A 128 -3.60 -7.72 -10.99
CA ARG A 128 -3.86 -7.60 -12.43
C ARG A 128 -3.83 -8.93 -13.17
N TRP A 129 -3.06 -9.90 -12.67
CA TRP A 129 -2.76 -11.15 -13.38
C TRP A 129 -3.31 -12.41 -12.70
N THR A 130 -3.77 -12.31 -11.45
CA THR A 130 -4.18 -13.47 -10.64
C THR A 130 -5.46 -13.17 -9.85
N SER A 131 -5.99 -14.19 -9.15
CA SER A 131 -7.06 -14.01 -8.18
C SER A 131 -6.59 -13.45 -6.84
N GLN A 132 -5.29 -13.17 -6.67
CA GLN A 132 -4.71 -12.67 -5.43
C GLN A 132 -4.36 -11.18 -5.54
N PRO A 133 -4.67 -10.38 -4.50
CA PRO A 133 -5.37 -10.75 -3.27
C PRO A 133 -6.85 -11.08 -3.53
N GLU A 134 -7.37 -12.07 -2.81
CA GLU A 134 -8.78 -12.47 -2.96
C GLU A 134 -9.70 -11.41 -2.36
N ARG A 135 -9.32 -10.84 -1.21
CA ARG A 135 -9.96 -9.69 -0.56
C ARG A 135 -9.39 -8.36 -1.04
N SER A 136 -10.19 -7.30 -0.90
CA SER A 136 -9.72 -5.94 -1.20
C SER A 136 -8.70 -5.47 -0.16
N LEU A 137 -7.76 -4.62 -0.58
CA LEU A 137 -6.75 -4.04 0.30
C LEU A 137 -6.92 -2.53 0.41
N GLN A 138 -6.78 -1.99 1.62
CA GLN A 138 -6.61 -0.56 1.85
C GLN A 138 -5.18 -0.30 2.30
N VAL A 139 -4.42 0.43 1.50
CA VAL A 139 -3.09 0.92 1.83
C VAL A 139 -3.22 2.24 2.56
N SER A 140 -2.59 2.38 3.73
CA SER A 140 -2.67 3.59 4.56
C SER A 140 -1.30 4.05 5.07
N PHE A 141 -1.00 5.32 4.85
CA PHE A 141 0.14 6.04 5.42
C PHE A 141 -0.38 7.18 6.30
N TRP A 142 -0.12 7.11 7.61
CA TRP A 142 -0.61 8.11 8.58
C TRP A 142 0.53 8.97 9.13
N PRO A 143 0.28 10.25 9.47
CA PRO A 143 1.33 11.19 9.85
C PRO A 143 1.94 10.92 11.24
N ALA A 144 1.12 10.60 12.25
CA ALA A 144 1.55 10.38 13.64
C ALA A 144 0.42 9.71 14.46
N GLY A 145 0.72 9.27 15.69
CA GLY A 145 -0.27 8.76 16.65
C GLY A 145 -0.69 7.30 16.43
N ASP A 146 -1.89 6.95 16.92
CA ASP A 146 -2.48 5.62 16.76
C ASP A 146 -2.92 5.39 15.31
N GLY A 147 -1.98 4.89 14.52
CA GLY A 147 -2.16 4.61 13.10
C GLY A 147 -3.27 3.61 12.80
N VAL A 148 -3.50 2.62 13.68
CA VAL A 148 -4.55 1.62 13.48
C VAL A 148 -5.90 2.30 13.57
N ARG A 149 -6.18 3.01 14.67
CA ARG A 149 -7.47 3.71 14.81
C ARG A 149 -7.67 4.75 13.71
N GLN A 150 -6.62 5.42 13.27
CA GLN A 150 -6.69 6.38 12.16
C GLN A 150 -7.06 5.69 10.84
N ALA A 151 -6.37 4.62 10.47
CA ALA A 151 -6.64 3.86 9.25
C ALA A 151 -8.02 3.21 9.26
N LEU A 152 -8.45 2.71 10.42
CA LEU A 152 -9.80 2.20 10.63
C LEU A 152 -10.82 3.33 10.46
N ARG A 153 -10.66 4.47 11.17
CA ARG A 153 -11.56 5.63 11.01
C ARG A 153 -11.66 5.99 9.54
N SER A 154 -10.56 6.13 8.83
CA SER A 154 -10.51 6.41 7.39
C SER A 154 -10.85 5.22 6.49
N SER A 155 -11.43 4.16 7.01
CA SER A 155 -11.91 3.08 6.15
C SER A 155 -13.38 3.31 5.83
N LEU A 156 -13.71 3.09 4.56
CA LEU A 156 -15.10 3.10 4.09
C LEU A 156 -15.82 1.79 4.32
N TRP A 157 -15.07 0.75 4.68
CA TRP A 157 -15.65 -0.55 5.01
C TRP A 157 -16.17 -0.51 6.44
N PRO A 158 -17.35 -1.12 6.68
CA PRO A 158 -17.84 -1.27 8.03
C PRO A 158 -16.88 -2.18 8.83
N ARG A 159 -16.85 -2.04 10.15
CA ARG A 159 -15.84 -2.68 11.00
C ARG A 159 -15.85 -4.21 10.90
N ASP A 160 -17.03 -4.79 10.78
CA ASP A 160 -17.27 -6.23 10.62
C ASP A 160 -16.79 -6.80 9.28
N ALA A 161 -16.59 -5.94 8.28
CA ALA A 161 -15.99 -6.28 6.99
C ALA A 161 -14.45 -6.20 6.97
N ILE A 162 -13.84 -5.55 7.98
CA ILE A 162 -12.39 -5.44 8.09
C ILE A 162 -11.86 -6.67 8.82
N ARG A 163 -11.12 -7.51 8.09
CA ARG A 163 -10.68 -8.83 8.58
C ARG A 163 -9.42 -8.75 9.42
N ALA A 164 -8.49 -7.89 9.00
CA ALA A 164 -7.26 -7.64 9.72
C ALA A 164 -6.68 -6.28 9.35
N VAL A 165 -5.86 -5.76 10.24
CA VAL A 165 -4.91 -4.69 9.97
C VAL A 165 -3.49 -5.27 10.02
N VAL A 166 -2.75 -5.22 8.93
CA VAL A 166 -1.33 -5.58 8.87
C VAL A 166 -0.52 -4.29 8.85
N MET A 167 0.39 -4.09 9.79
CA MET A 167 1.17 -2.85 9.79
C MET A 167 2.61 -3.00 10.20
N ILE A 168 3.41 -2.02 9.77
CA ILE A 168 4.79 -1.87 10.19
C ILE A 168 4.82 -0.87 11.35
N GLY A 169 5.45 -1.26 12.45
CA GLY A 169 5.57 -0.38 13.61
C GLY A 169 5.94 -1.11 14.89
N PRO A 170 6.03 -0.36 16.01
CA PRO A 170 6.30 -0.95 17.30
C PRO A 170 5.18 -1.88 17.75
N ASP A 171 5.47 -2.72 18.74
CA ASP A 171 4.48 -3.54 19.40
C ASP A 171 3.33 -2.71 19.97
N GLY A 172 2.17 -3.33 20.04
CA GLY A 172 0.93 -2.71 20.47
C GLY A 172 -0.15 -3.78 20.63
N PRO A 173 -1.40 -3.39 20.92
CA PRO A 173 -2.45 -4.37 21.18
C PRO A 173 -2.69 -5.24 19.93
N ALA A 174 -2.91 -6.54 20.15
CA ALA A 174 -3.19 -7.52 19.10
C ALA A 174 -4.58 -7.32 18.46
N GLN A 175 -5.43 -6.50 19.07
CA GLN A 175 -6.73 -6.10 18.54
C GLN A 175 -6.99 -4.62 18.81
N VAL A 176 -7.69 -3.96 17.90
CA VAL A 176 -8.17 -2.58 18.05
C VAL A 176 -9.61 -2.54 17.56
N ASP A 177 -10.53 -2.07 18.40
CA ASP A 177 -11.97 -1.98 18.08
C ASP A 177 -12.55 -3.30 17.56
N GLY A 178 -12.11 -4.43 18.14
CA GLY A 178 -12.52 -5.78 17.77
C GLY A 178 -11.82 -6.36 16.52
N ILE A 179 -10.97 -5.58 15.85
CA ILE A 179 -10.29 -5.99 14.62
C ILE A 179 -8.88 -6.52 14.95
N PRO A 180 -8.52 -7.72 14.48
CA PRO A 180 -7.16 -8.26 14.61
C PRO A 180 -6.10 -7.33 14.00
N VAL A 181 -5.00 -7.15 14.72
CA VAL A 181 -3.86 -6.38 14.25
C VAL A 181 -2.60 -7.23 14.26
N VAL A 182 -2.00 -7.37 13.09
CA VAL A 182 -0.71 -8.01 12.89
C VAL A 182 0.34 -6.92 12.74
N ARG A 183 1.41 -7.01 13.54
CA ARG A 183 2.52 -6.07 13.50
C ARG A 183 3.76 -6.78 12.99
N LEU A 184 4.41 -6.15 12.03
CA LEU A 184 5.75 -6.50 11.60
C LEU A 184 6.70 -5.45 12.15
N ALA A 185 7.72 -5.89 12.87
CA ALA A 185 8.74 -4.99 13.36
C ALA A 185 9.46 -4.33 12.18
N PRO A 186 9.82 -3.04 12.27
CA PRO A 186 10.71 -2.44 11.29
C PRO A 186 12.08 -3.12 11.38
N ASP A 187 12.40 -3.95 10.41
CA ASP A 187 13.69 -4.65 10.33
C ASP A 187 14.76 -3.75 9.69
N ALA A 188 16.03 -4.09 9.91
CA ALA A 188 17.19 -3.44 9.29
C ALA A 188 17.29 -3.73 7.78
N ASP A 189 16.65 -4.80 7.30
CA ASP A 189 16.57 -5.14 5.87
C ASP A 189 15.17 -4.82 5.31
N PRO A 190 15.02 -3.72 4.55
CA PRO A 190 13.73 -3.34 3.96
C PRO A 190 13.22 -4.32 2.90
N LEU A 191 14.09 -5.13 2.28
CA LEU A 191 13.67 -6.15 1.32
C LEU A 191 12.98 -7.31 2.05
N ALA A 192 13.62 -7.84 3.09
CA ALA A 192 13.03 -8.90 3.91
C ALA A 192 11.70 -8.46 4.52
N LEU A 193 11.60 -7.21 4.96
CA LEU A 193 10.35 -6.63 5.44
C LEU A 193 9.27 -6.57 4.36
N ALA A 194 9.62 -6.20 3.12
CA ALA A 194 8.69 -6.20 1.99
C ALA A 194 8.18 -7.61 1.66
N GLU A 195 9.06 -8.62 1.69
CA GLU A 195 8.68 -10.04 1.50
C GLU A 195 7.75 -10.53 2.60
N ALA A 196 8.06 -10.22 3.85
CA ALA A 196 7.21 -10.55 5.00
C ALA A 196 5.84 -9.88 4.91
N LEU A 197 5.78 -8.61 4.48
CA LEU A 197 4.53 -7.89 4.23
C LEU A 197 3.68 -8.56 3.16
N VAL A 198 4.26 -8.89 1.99
CA VAL A 198 3.53 -9.56 0.91
C VAL A 198 2.98 -10.90 1.40
N ALA A 199 3.83 -11.72 2.03
CA ALA A 199 3.41 -13.03 2.52
C ALA A 199 2.27 -12.92 3.55
N ARG A 200 2.41 -11.99 4.51
CA ARG A 200 1.42 -11.81 5.57
C ARG A 200 0.11 -11.23 5.04
N VAL A 201 0.16 -10.21 4.19
CA VAL A 201 -1.04 -9.63 3.58
C VAL A 201 -1.79 -10.68 2.75
N LEU A 202 -1.10 -11.50 1.96
CA LEU A 202 -1.74 -12.57 1.20
C LEU A 202 -2.39 -13.63 2.09
N ALA A 203 -1.75 -13.99 3.21
CA ALA A 203 -2.35 -14.91 4.17
C ALA A 203 -3.66 -14.37 4.75
N GLU A 204 -3.71 -13.09 5.15
CA GLU A 204 -4.92 -12.45 5.68
C GLU A 204 -5.98 -12.16 4.60
N ALA A 205 -5.52 -11.92 3.36
CA ALA A 205 -6.36 -11.60 2.22
C ALA A 205 -6.88 -12.85 1.48
N THR A 206 -6.50 -14.05 1.91
CA THR A 206 -7.06 -15.32 1.42
C THR A 206 -8.44 -15.53 2.06
N TYR A 207 -9.43 -15.88 1.25
CA TYR A 207 -10.75 -16.25 1.74
C TYR A 207 -10.70 -17.64 2.35
N ALA A 208 -10.90 -17.73 3.66
CA ALA A 208 -11.24 -18.98 4.32
C ALA A 208 -12.78 -19.05 4.41
N PRO A 209 -13.43 -20.12 3.88
CA PRO A 209 -14.83 -20.35 4.16
C PRO A 209 -15.02 -20.45 5.67
N LEU A 210 -16.05 -19.78 6.20
CA LEU A 210 -16.47 -20.05 7.57
C LEU A 210 -16.86 -21.53 7.65
N PRO A 211 -16.48 -22.26 8.71
CA PRO A 211 -16.98 -23.61 8.89
C PRO A 211 -18.51 -23.55 8.90
N ASP A 212 -19.15 -24.38 8.07
CA ASP A 212 -20.60 -24.56 8.05
C ASP A 212 -21.04 -25.06 9.44
N THR A 213 -21.39 -24.14 10.32
CA THR A 213 -21.97 -24.46 11.64
C THR A 213 -23.43 -24.89 11.54
N LEU A 214 -23.95 -25.11 10.33
CA LEU A 214 -25.30 -25.65 10.10
C LEU A 214 -25.38 -27.18 10.04
N ALA A 215 -24.26 -27.89 10.20
CA ALA A 215 -24.30 -29.33 10.47
C ALA A 215 -24.48 -29.58 11.98
N THR A 216 -25.68 -29.30 12.51
CA THR A 216 -26.12 -29.89 13.78
C THR A 216 -27.20 -30.93 13.43
N PRO A 217 -27.01 -32.23 13.78
CA PRO A 217 -28.09 -33.21 13.70
C PRO A 217 -29.19 -32.93 14.73
#